data_AF-A0A6I4NWK1-F1
#
_entry.id   AF-A0A6I4NWK1-F1
#
_cell.length_a   1.000
_cell.length_b   1.000
_cell.length_c   1.000
_cell.angle_alpha   90.00
_cell.angle_beta   90.00
_cell.angle_gamma   90.00
#
_symmetry.space_group_name_H-M   'P 1'
#
loop_
_entity.id
_entity.type
_entity.pdbx_description
1 polymer ?
#
loop_
_entity_poly.entity_id
_entity_poly.type
_entity_poly.pdbx_seq_one_letter_code
_entity_poly.pdbx_strand_id
1 'polypeptide(L)'
;AAAAVPAVLGAGGATAATMLMPRGDGAPTAATQVLGTAAAAEALEGEEEEGEEKKRSPWTWPLIALISILAIVLIGTVIALLVNNGAQDDPPSTSPERTTATTRPTNTTTPSQTPKTVEVNEADYLGMNIDDAEAALEDLGLQVSRQAGSPATDPTAANTVSGVSPTGAVPAGDTVTLTYFTAAENPAAPSSGPTVAGAANPTAGTTITVNWAGQSCPAGQTLTGYSLSVLGDATVTGSGTFGPGTTSGSVAVANVPGGAFTMTFTYNCGSLVSPPSPTTNVTIAAATTPETTPAPPPTEDGAAQPPSASPSTD
;
A
#
# COMPACT_ATOMS: atom_id res chain seq x y z
N ALA A 1 -21.62 56.41 -2.03
CA ALA A 1 -20.61 57.22 -1.29
C ALA A 1 -19.72 56.23 -0.54
N ALA A 2 -18.38 56.28 -0.51
CA ALA A 2 -17.44 57.42 -0.42
C ALA A 2 -17.53 58.15 0.94
N ALA A 3 -16.46 58.50 1.67
CA ALA A 3 -15.02 58.16 1.63
C ALA A 3 -14.39 58.59 3.02
N ALA A 4 -13.09 58.74 3.34
CA ALA A 4 -11.84 58.72 2.57
C ALA A 4 -10.58 58.57 3.49
N VAL A 5 -9.54 57.85 3.04
CA VAL A 5 -8.10 57.94 3.46
C VAL A 5 -7.77 57.60 4.96
N PRO A 6 -6.50 57.45 5.42
CA PRO A 6 -5.39 58.42 5.35
C PRO A 6 -4.07 57.92 4.72
N ALA A 7 -3.22 58.87 4.32
CA ALA A 7 -1.84 58.66 3.90
C ALA A 7 -0.91 59.70 4.54
N VAL A 8 0.26 59.26 5.01
CA VAL A 8 1.40 60.05 5.55
C VAL A 8 2.67 59.32 5.07
N LEU A 9 3.65 59.84 4.32
CA LEU A 9 4.13 61.19 3.93
C LEU A 9 5.34 61.69 4.77
N GLY A 10 6.54 61.48 4.22
CA GLY A 10 7.82 62.12 4.60
C GLY A 10 8.81 61.26 5.41
N ALA A 11 10.13 61.49 5.38
CA ALA A 11 10.95 62.27 4.44
C ALA A 11 12.47 62.00 4.63
N GLY A 12 13.25 61.97 3.52
CA GLY A 12 14.73 62.03 3.52
C GLY A 12 15.49 60.71 3.83
N GLY A 13 16.74 60.51 3.36
CA GLY A 13 17.51 61.31 2.40
C GLY A 13 18.98 60.86 2.26
N ALA A 14 19.60 61.16 1.10
CA ALA A 14 21.00 60.87 0.70
C ALA A 14 21.36 59.37 0.52
N THR A 15 22.34 58.98 -0.30
CA THR A 15 23.32 59.73 -1.13
C THR A 15 23.18 59.43 -2.64
N ALA A 16 23.93 60.13 -3.50
CA ALA A 16 23.89 59.95 -4.95
C ALA A 16 25.29 60.05 -5.61
N ALA A 17 25.41 59.41 -6.78
CA ALA A 17 26.42 59.59 -7.85
C ALA A 17 27.92 59.30 -7.57
N THR A 18 28.49 58.38 -8.36
CA THR A 18 29.87 58.42 -8.94
C THR A 18 30.01 57.29 -9.99
N MET A 19 30.31 57.62 -11.26
CA MET A 19 30.63 56.74 -12.43
C MET A 19 29.65 55.57 -12.76
N LEU A 20 29.04 55.36 -13.92
CA LEU A 20 29.14 55.89 -15.30
C LEU A 20 30.18 55.25 -16.26
N MET A 21 29.84 54.04 -16.75
CA MET A 21 29.98 53.57 -18.16
C MET A 21 31.38 53.28 -18.77
N PRO A 22 31.50 52.61 -19.96
CA PRO A 22 30.56 51.71 -20.67
C PRO A 22 31.17 50.46 -21.41
N ARG A 23 30.25 49.56 -21.85
CA ARG A 23 30.22 48.75 -23.11
C ARG A 23 31.13 47.52 -23.35
N GLY A 24 30.50 46.52 -23.99
CA GLY A 24 31.10 45.52 -24.89
C GLY A 24 30.80 44.07 -24.48
N ASP A 25 30.23 43.17 -25.29
CA ASP A 25 29.43 43.27 -26.54
C ASP A 25 28.59 41.97 -26.67
N GLY A 26 27.46 41.96 -27.39
CA GLY A 26 26.73 40.72 -27.73
C GLY A 26 25.19 40.74 -27.63
N ALA A 27 24.53 41.23 -28.68
CA ALA A 27 23.10 41.08 -29.01
C ALA A 27 22.97 41.34 -30.54
N PRO A 28 21.88 40.98 -31.27
CA PRO A 28 20.51 40.62 -30.86
C PRO A 28 20.15 39.19 -31.37
N THR A 29 18.91 38.68 -31.62
CA THR A 29 17.60 39.24 -32.01
C THR A 29 16.41 38.38 -31.59
N ALA A 30 15.24 38.99 -31.40
CA ALA A 30 13.93 38.34 -31.43
C ALA A 30 13.08 38.93 -32.57
N ALA A 31 12.44 38.07 -33.39
CA ALA A 31 11.42 38.49 -34.36
C ALA A 31 10.58 37.29 -34.87
N THR A 32 9.30 37.24 -34.47
CA THR A 32 8.09 37.07 -35.32
C THR A 32 7.92 35.84 -36.25
N GLN A 33 6.64 35.42 -36.39
CA GLN A 33 6.04 34.43 -37.31
C GLN A 33 5.96 32.98 -36.77
N VAL A 34 4.86 32.23 -36.96
CA VAL A 34 3.50 32.60 -37.47
C VAL A 34 2.43 31.73 -36.79
N LEU A 35 1.20 32.23 -36.70
CA LEU A 35 0.04 31.49 -36.20
C LEU A 35 -0.59 30.65 -37.32
N GLY A 36 -0.62 29.32 -37.16
CA GLY A 36 -1.38 28.38 -38.02
C GLY A 36 -2.66 27.93 -37.32
N THR A 37 -3.81 28.04 -37.98
CA THR A 37 -5.13 28.01 -37.33
C THR A 37 -5.99 26.83 -37.78
N ALA A 38 -6.52 26.05 -36.81
CA ALA A 38 -7.67 25.14 -36.91
C ALA A 38 -7.53 23.90 -37.85
N ALA A 39 -8.32 22.83 -37.71
CA ALA A 39 -8.99 22.24 -36.53
C ALA A 39 -9.50 20.81 -36.88
N ALA A 40 -9.71 19.98 -35.86
CA ALA A 40 -10.60 18.80 -35.81
C ALA A 40 -10.50 17.72 -36.93
N ALA A 41 -10.06 16.52 -36.54
CA ALA A 41 -10.60 15.23 -37.00
C ALA A 41 -10.23 14.11 -36.00
N GLU A 42 -11.01 13.03 -35.96
CA GLU A 42 -10.78 11.83 -35.14
C GLU A 42 -10.28 10.67 -36.01
N ALA A 43 -9.27 9.91 -35.54
CA ALA A 43 -8.89 8.53 -35.90
C ALA A 43 -7.57 8.23 -35.12
N LEU A 44 -7.49 7.29 -34.18
CA LEU A 44 -7.62 5.81 -34.23
C LEU A 44 -6.31 5.08 -34.61
N GLU A 45 -5.96 4.12 -33.74
CA GLU A 45 -5.04 2.96 -33.91
C GLU A 45 -3.52 3.19 -34.02
N GLY A 46 -2.76 2.27 -33.38
CA GLY A 46 -1.33 2.00 -33.60
C GLY A 46 -0.31 2.84 -32.82
N GLU A 47 0.20 2.33 -31.69
CA GLU A 47 1.52 1.64 -31.67
C GLU A 47 1.82 1.00 -30.30
N GLU A 48 2.76 0.04 -30.27
CA GLU A 48 3.28 -0.60 -29.05
C GLU A 48 4.74 -0.15 -28.80
N GLU A 49 5.04 0.39 -27.61
CA GLU A 49 6.40 0.43 -27.02
C GLU A 49 6.26 -0.07 -25.57
N GLU A 50 6.75 -1.27 -25.22
CA GLU A 50 8.15 -1.63 -24.92
C GLU A 50 8.79 -0.81 -23.78
N GLY A 51 9.47 -1.52 -22.87
CA GLY A 51 9.87 -0.98 -21.57
C GLY A 51 11.20 -0.21 -21.59
N GLU A 52 11.27 0.89 -20.85
CA GLU A 52 12.49 1.68 -20.66
C GLU A 52 13.62 0.91 -19.94
N GLU A 53 14.41 0.15 -20.70
CA GLU A 53 15.60 -0.52 -20.17
C GLU A 53 16.69 0.49 -19.77
N LYS A 54 16.90 0.63 -18.46
CA LYS A 54 17.91 1.54 -17.89
C LYS A 54 19.33 1.03 -18.15
N LYS A 55 19.92 1.53 -19.24
CA LYS A 55 21.33 1.34 -19.65
C LYS A 55 22.27 1.51 -18.45
N ARG A 56 22.79 0.38 -17.92
CA ARG A 56 23.79 0.41 -16.84
C ARG A 56 25.09 1.00 -17.38
N SER A 57 25.70 1.90 -16.61
CA SER A 57 26.92 2.61 -17.02
C SER A 57 28.04 1.64 -17.40
N PRO A 58 28.74 1.84 -18.54
CA PRO A 58 29.85 0.96 -18.96
C PRO A 58 31.06 0.99 -18.01
N TRP A 59 31.03 1.81 -16.96
CA TRP A 59 32.06 1.92 -15.95
C TRP A 59 31.89 0.97 -14.75
N THR A 60 30.73 0.32 -14.56
CA THR A 60 30.57 -0.69 -13.49
C THR A 60 31.16 -2.06 -13.84
N TRP A 61 31.30 -2.39 -15.12
CA TRP A 61 31.89 -3.65 -15.57
C TRP A 61 33.35 -3.85 -15.11
N PRO A 62 34.28 -2.88 -15.26
CA PRO A 62 35.64 -3.03 -14.71
C PRO A 62 35.68 -3.09 -13.18
N LEU A 63 34.74 -2.46 -12.47
CA LEU A 63 34.62 -2.57 -11.01
C LEU A 63 34.27 -4.02 -10.61
N ILE A 64 33.28 -4.61 -11.27
CA ILE A 64 32.84 -6.00 -11.04
C ILE A 64 34.01 -6.97 -11.32
N ALA A 65 34.71 -6.79 -12.44
CA ALA A 65 35.88 -7.61 -12.78
C ALA A 65 36.99 -7.55 -11.71
N LEU A 66 37.26 -6.36 -11.15
CA LEU A 66 38.25 -6.17 -10.08
C LEU A 66 37.82 -6.90 -8.79
N ILE A 67 36.54 -6.81 -8.41
CA ILE A 67 35.99 -7.50 -7.24
C ILE A 67 36.04 -9.03 -7.43
N SER A 68 35.70 -9.54 -8.61
CA SER A 68 35.78 -10.98 -8.92
C SER A 68 37.22 -11.51 -8.84
N ILE A 69 38.21 -10.74 -9.33
CA ILE A 69 39.64 -11.12 -9.22
C ILE A 69 40.08 -11.18 -7.74
N LEU A 70 39.67 -10.19 -6.93
CA LEU A 70 39.97 -10.17 -5.49
C LEU A 70 39.41 -11.41 -4.76
N ALA A 71 38.15 -11.77 -5.06
CA ALA A 71 37.50 -12.94 -4.47
C ALA A 71 38.23 -14.26 -4.81
N ILE A 72 38.66 -14.43 -6.07
CA ILE A 72 39.40 -15.64 -6.50
C ILE A 72 40.74 -15.77 -5.76
N VAL A 73 41.45 -14.65 -5.54
CA VAL A 73 42.72 -14.66 -4.77
C VAL A 73 42.50 -15.07 -3.31
N LEU A 74 41.43 -14.57 -2.67
CA LEU A 74 41.08 -14.93 -1.29
C LEU A 74 40.66 -16.40 -1.14
N ILE A 75 39.92 -16.95 -2.11
CA ILE A 75 39.58 -18.39 -2.12
C ILE A 75 40.85 -19.24 -2.27
N GLY A 76 41.81 -18.81 -3.10
CA GLY A 76 43.09 -19.49 -3.30
C GLY A 76 43.95 -19.58 -2.04
N THR A 77 44.02 -18.53 -1.23
CA THR A 77 44.84 -18.54 0.00
C THR A 77 44.26 -19.43 1.10
N VAL A 78 42.92 -19.49 1.24
CA VAL A 78 42.25 -20.38 2.20
C VAL A 78 42.51 -21.85 1.87
N ILE A 79 42.39 -22.24 0.60
CA ILE A 79 42.66 -23.62 0.16
C ILE A 79 44.15 -23.98 0.35
N ALA A 80 45.07 -23.06 0.03
CA ALA A 80 46.50 -23.30 0.19
C ALA A 80 46.91 -23.54 1.66
N LEU A 81 46.30 -22.82 2.61
CA LEU A 81 46.54 -23.04 4.04
C LEU A 81 45.99 -24.39 4.51
N LEU A 82 44.79 -24.79 4.06
CA LEU A 82 44.14 -26.01 4.54
C LEU A 82 44.87 -27.30 4.09
N VAL A 83 45.54 -27.27 2.93
CA VAL A 83 46.27 -28.43 2.38
C VAL A 83 47.67 -28.61 3.00
N ASN A 84 48.30 -27.54 3.51
CA ASN A 84 49.71 -27.57 3.96
C ASN A 84 49.89 -28.06 5.42
N ASN A 85 48.86 -28.63 6.05
CA ASN A 85 48.83 -28.93 7.48
C ASN A 85 48.72 -30.41 7.88
N GLY A 86 48.85 -31.35 6.94
CA GLY A 86 48.71 -32.79 7.21
C GLY A 86 49.84 -33.68 6.69
N ALA A 87 50.82 -34.02 7.54
CA ALA A 87 51.69 -35.19 7.40
C ALA A 87 52.50 -35.47 8.69
N GLN A 88 52.37 -36.66 9.29
CA GLN A 88 53.47 -37.59 9.66
C GLN A 88 52.96 -38.69 10.63
N ASP A 89 53.15 -39.95 10.23
CA ASP A 89 52.76 -41.17 10.96
C ASP A 89 53.85 -41.70 11.95
N ASP A 90 53.46 -42.65 12.80
CA ASP A 90 54.27 -43.33 13.83
C ASP A 90 55.47 -44.16 13.30
N PRO A 91 56.43 -44.52 14.19
CA PRO A 91 56.45 -45.92 14.64
C PRO A 91 56.79 -46.14 16.15
N PRO A 92 56.48 -47.32 16.73
CA PRO A 92 56.50 -47.56 18.19
C PRO A 92 57.84 -48.07 18.75
N SER A 93 58.00 -48.03 20.09
CA SER A 93 59.07 -48.75 20.81
C SER A 93 58.70 -49.18 22.25
N THR A 94 59.53 -50.04 22.84
CA THR A 94 59.25 -51.00 23.93
C THR A 94 59.25 -50.47 25.38
N SER A 95 58.46 -51.12 26.24
CA SER A 95 58.61 -51.13 27.72
C SER A 95 59.86 -51.96 28.14
N PRO A 96 60.53 -51.69 29.30
CA PRO A 96 60.03 -52.21 30.58
C PRO A 96 60.34 -51.38 31.86
N GLU A 97 59.93 -51.94 33.01
CA GLU A 97 60.48 -51.78 34.37
C GLU A 97 60.32 -50.47 35.19
N ARG A 98 59.20 -50.43 35.95
CA ARG A 98 59.13 -50.18 37.41
C ARG A 98 60.28 -49.39 38.09
N THR A 99 59.94 -48.23 38.66
CA THR A 99 60.41 -47.83 40.01
C THR A 99 59.38 -46.92 40.68
N THR A 100 59.15 -47.09 41.98
CA THR A 100 58.19 -46.32 42.77
C THR A 100 58.79 -45.00 43.25
N ALA A 101 58.15 -43.87 42.91
CA ALA A 101 58.44 -42.57 43.50
C ALA A 101 57.13 -41.89 43.92
N THR A 102 56.98 -41.61 45.22
CA THR A 102 55.79 -40.92 45.77
C THR A 102 55.86 -39.43 45.43
N THR A 103 55.14 -39.01 44.38
CA THR A 103 54.79 -37.61 44.17
C THR A 103 53.30 -37.40 44.38
N ARG A 104 52.98 -36.60 45.42
CA ARG A 104 51.69 -35.97 45.69
C ARG A 104 51.02 -35.50 44.39
N PRO A 105 49.70 -35.69 44.19
CA PRO A 105 49.01 -35.11 43.05
C PRO A 105 49.17 -33.59 43.09
N THR A 106 49.98 -33.05 42.17
CA THR A 106 49.88 -31.66 41.78
C THR A 106 48.55 -31.50 41.09
N ASN A 107 47.60 -30.83 41.75
CA ASN A 107 46.42 -30.32 41.10
C ASN A 107 46.88 -29.29 40.05
N THR A 108 47.14 -29.75 38.83
CA THR A 108 47.28 -28.88 37.67
C THR A 108 45.94 -28.21 37.49
N THR A 109 45.81 -27.01 38.05
CA THR A 109 44.71 -26.09 37.72
C THR A 109 44.94 -25.64 36.30
N THR A 110 44.53 -26.47 35.33
CA THR A 110 44.24 -26.03 33.98
C THR A 110 43.42 -24.75 34.13
N PRO A 111 43.85 -23.60 33.58
CA PRO A 111 43.05 -22.40 33.66
C PRO A 111 41.73 -22.71 32.95
N SER A 112 40.65 -22.78 33.73
CA SER A 112 39.31 -22.97 33.18
C SER A 112 39.08 -21.79 32.25
N GLN A 113 39.07 -22.05 30.94
CA GLN A 113 38.75 -21.01 29.97
C GLN A 113 37.34 -20.56 30.29
N THR A 114 37.19 -19.34 30.82
CA THR A 114 35.88 -18.74 31.04
C THR A 114 35.16 -18.80 29.69
N PRO A 115 34.00 -19.47 29.60
CA PRO A 115 33.29 -19.55 28.33
C PRO A 115 33.02 -18.13 27.86
N LYS A 116 33.39 -17.81 26.62
CA LYS A 116 33.08 -16.51 26.03
C LYS A 116 31.58 -16.43 25.90
N THR A 117 30.93 -15.62 26.71
CA THR A 117 29.48 -15.35 26.62
C THR A 117 29.26 -14.05 25.86
N VAL A 118 28.39 -14.10 24.86
CA VAL A 118 27.82 -12.95 24.16
C VAL A 118 26.59 -12.48 24.91
N GLU A 119 26.35 -11.18 25.00
CA GLU A 119 25.10 -10.64 25.57
C GLU A 119 24.09 -10.39 24.43
N VAL A 120 22.99 -11.15 24.44
CA VAL A 120 21.93 -11.09 23.43
C VAL A 120 20.69 -10.42 24.03
N ASN A 121 20.48 -9.15 23.72
CA ASN A 121 19.31 -8.39 24.11
C ASN A 121 18.27 -8.39 22.97
N GLU A 122 17.10 -8.99 23.20
CA GLU A 122 16.02 -9.07 22.22
C GLU A 122 15.59 -7.70 21.67
N ALA A 123 15.58 -6.65 22.51
CA ALA A 123 15.14 -5.32 22.12
C ALA A 123 16.03 -4.65 21.05
N ASP A 124 17.27 -5.12 20.87
CA ASP A 124 18.19 -4.60 19.84
C ASP A 124 17.93 -5.23 18.46
N TYR A 125 17.17 -6.33 18.38
CA TYR A 125 16.82 -7.04 17.14
C TYR A 125 15.35 -6.92 16.76
N LEU A 126 14.44 -6.64 17.70
CA LEU A 126 12.99 -6.51 17.41
C LEU A 126 12.72 -5.46 16.32
N GLY A 127 12.00 -5.87 15.27
CA GLY A 127 11.67 -5.03 14.11
C GLY A 127 12.81 -4.85 13.10
N MET A 128 14.02 -5.38 13.36
CA MET A 128 15.09 -5.49 12.36
C MET A 128 14.72 -6.53 11.31
N ASN A 129 15.24 -6.41 10.09
CA ASN A 129 15.13 -7.48 9.09
C ASN A 129 15.86 -8.74 9.58
N ILE A 130 15.29 -9.93 9.35
CA ILE A 130 15.90 -11.20 9.74
C ILE A 130 17.29 -11.45 9.11
N ASP A 131 17.54 -10.98 7.89
CA ASP A 131 18.84 -11.13 7.24
C ASP A 131 19.93 -10.29 7.95
N ASP A 132 19.60 -9.04 8.33
CA ASP A 132 20.49 -8.15 9.08
C ASP A 132 20.71 -8.66 10.52
N ALA A 133 19.64 -9.15 11.16
CA ALA A 133 19.69 -9.68 12.53
C ALA A 133 20.44 -11.02 12.62
N GLU A 134 20.37 -11.85 11.58
CA GLU A 134 21.18 -13.07 11.48
C GLU A 134 22.67 -12.73 11.36
N ALA A 135 23.03 -11.86 10.40
CA ALA A 135 24.41 -11.42 10.22
C ALA A 135 25.01 -10.79 11.50
N ALA A 136 24.24 -9.98 12.22
CA ALA A 136 24.67 -9.37 13.48
C ALA A 136 24.91 -10.39 14.61
N LEU A 137 24.18 -11.51 14.65
CA LEU A 137 24.42 -12.60 15.61
C LEU A 137 25.59 -13.52 15.18
N GLU A 138 25.75 -13.76 13.88
CA GLU A 138 26.89 -14.52 13.34
C GLU A 138 28.22 -13.77 13.53
N ASP A 139 28.26 -12.44 13.36
CA ASP A 139 29.43 -11.58 13.64
C ASP A 139 29.85 -11.64 15.13
N LEU A 140 28.90 -11.90 16.04
CA LEU A 140 29.17 -12.13 17.47
C LEU A 140 29.65 -13.56 17.77
N GLY A 141 29.67 -14.44 16.77
CA GLY A 141 30.09 -15.84 16.90
C GLY A 141 29.02 -16.76 17.47
N LEU A 142 27.74 -16.46 17.25
CA LEU A 142 26.61 -17.34 17.56
C LEU A 142 26.11 -18.05 16.30
N GLN A 143 25.40 -19.16 16.46
CA GLN A 143 24.67 -19.79 15.36
C GLN A 143 23.22 -19.27 15.36
N VAL A 144 22.60 -19.15 14.18
CA VAL A 144 21.23 -18.64 14.06
C VAL A 144 20.28 -19.71 13.52
N SER A 145 19.06 -19.72 14.06
CA SER A 145 17.95 -20.56 13.60
C SER A 145 16.75 -19.68 13.28
N ARG A 146 16.33 -19.64 12.02
CA ARG A 146 15.18 -18.85 11.56
C ARG A 146 13.87 -19.60 11.78
N GLN A 147 12.95 -19.04 12.58
CA GLN A 147 11.63 -19.62 12.86
C GLN A 147 10.50 -18.73 12.34
N ALA A 148 9.67 -19.26 11.46
CA ALA A 148 8.49 -18.56 10.97
C ALA A 148 7.47 -18.35 12.11
N GLY A 149 7.15 -17.09 12.40
CA GLY A 149 6.11 -16.68 13.34
C GLY A 149 4.79 -16.31 12.65
N SER A 150 3.93 -15.62 13.38
CA SER A 150 2.62 -15.14 12.92
C SER A 150 2.72 -14.28 11.64
N PRO A 151 1.66 -14.25 10.81
CA PRO A 151 1.54 -13.26 9.74
C PRO A 151 1.62 -11.84 10.27
N ALA A 152 2.29 -10.95 9.54
CA ALA A 152 2.37 -9.54 9.89
C ALA A 152 0.98 -8.86 9.81
N THR A 153 0.67 -7.98 10.76
CA THR A 153 -0.52 -7.13 10.69
C THR A 153 -0.32 -5.94 9.74
N ASP A 154 0.91 -5.54 9.46
CA ASP A 154 1.26 -4.58 8.40
C ASP A 154 2.22 -5.24 7.40
N PRO A 155 2.00 -5.12 6.07
CA PRO A 155 2.86 -5.77 5.07
C PRO A 155 4.31 -5.27 5.08
N THR A 156 4.59 -4.09 5.62
CA THR A 156 5.97 -3.56 5.77
C THR A 156 6.77 -4.24 6.87
N ALA A 157 6.10 -4.92 7.82
CA ALA A 157 6.75 -5.69 8.88
C ALA A 157 7.07 -7.15 8.49
N ALA A 158 6.77 -7.56 7.26
CA ALA A 158 7.11 -8.90 6.77
C ALA A 158 8.63 -9.14 6.77
N ASN A 159 9.07 -10.31 7.22
CA ASN A 159 10.48 -10.69 7.42
C ASN A 159 11.24 -9.85 8.47
N THR A 160 10.52 -9.13 9.35
CA THR A 160 11.13 -8.51 10.54
C THR A 160 11.08 -9.44 11.74
N VAL A 161 12.08 -9.35 12.62
CA VAL A 161 12.17 -10.16 13.85
C VAL A 161 11.07 -9.76 14.84
N SER A 162 10.26 -10.74 15.24
CA SER A 162 9.18 -10.61 16.21
C SER A 162 9.54 -11.12 17.61
N GLY A 163 10.69 -11.79 17.77
CA GLY A 163 11.22 -12.24 19.06
C GLY A 163 12.50 -13.06 18.95
N VAL A 164 13.28 -13.12 20.03
CA VAL A 164 14.61 -13.74 20.09
C VAL A 164 14.70 -14.68 21.28
N SER A 165 15.26 -15.89 21.10
CA SER A 165 15.45 -16.84 22.22
C SER A 165 16.60 -17.82 21.99
N PRO A 166 17.51 -18.05 22.96
CA PRO A 166 17.57 -17.43 24.29
C PRO A 166 18.09 -15.98 24.26
N THR A 167 17.98 -15.31 25.39
CA THR A 167 18.44 -13.92 25.63
C THR A 167 19.32 -13.84 26.88
N GLY A 168 20.05 -12.73 27.04
CA GLY A 168 21.05 -12.55 28.09
C GLY A 168 22.41 -13.14 27.69
N ALA A 169 23.15 -13.70 28.65
CA ALA A 169 24.50 -14.22 28.43
C ALA A 169 24.49 -15.61 27.75
N VAL A 170 24.58 -15.63 26.42
CA VAL A 170 24.60 -16.84 25.58
C VAL A 170 26.04 -17.28 25.32
N PRO A 171 26.43 -18.55 25.51
CA PRO A 171 27.76 -19.05 25.12
C PRO A 171 28.05 -18.87 23.62
N ALA A 172 29.25 -18.39 23.28
CA ALA A 172 29.69 -18.30 21.90
C ALA A 172 29.72 -19.69 21.24
N GLY A 173 29.08 -19.80 20.08
CA GLY A 173 28.82 -21.04 19.36
C GLY A 173 27.45 -21.69 19.62
N ASP A 174 26.67 -21.25 20.60
CA ASP A 174 25.30 -21.75 20.81
C ASP A 174 24.32 -21.18 19.76
N THR A 175 23.17 -21.83 19.59
CA THR A 175 22.14 -21.45 18.61
C THR A 175 21.09 -20.51 19.22
N VAL A 176 20.94 -19.31 18.64
CA VAL A 176 19.85 -18.38 18.91
C VAL A 176 18.76 -18.53 17.85
N THR A 177 17.50 -18.63 18.30
CA THR A 177 16.33 -18.68 17.43
C THR A 177 15.77 -17.28 17.22
N LEU A 178 15.79 -16.81 15.97
CA LEU A 178 15.09 -15.61 15.53
C LEU A 178 13.69 -16.01 15.06
N THR A 179 12.65 -15.58 15.78
CA THR A 179 11.27 -15.69 15.29
C THR A 179 10.93 -14.43 14.50
N TYR A 180 10.34 -14.58 13.31
CA TYR A 180 10.03 -13.44 12.42
C TYR A 180 8.57 -13.42 11.97
N PHE A 181 8.06 -12.23 11.68
CA PHE A 181 6.74 -12.07 11.07
C PHE A 181 6.74 -12.58 9.64
N THR A 182 5.84 -13.51 9.33
CA THR A 182 5.59 -13.94 7.95
C THR A 182 4.80 -12.87 7.18
N ALA A 183 4.68 -13.01 5.86
CA ALA A 183 3.98 -12.03 5.02
C ALA A 183 2.55 -11.76 5.52
N ALA A 184 2.10 -10.50 5.42
CA ALA A 184 0.76 -10.11 5.84
C ALA A 184 -0.31 -10.85 5.04
N GLU A 185 -1.30 -11.43 5.73
CA GLU A 185 -2.37 -12.20 5.11
C GLU A 185 -3.29 -11.27 4.29
N ASN A 186 -3.55 -11.62 3.03
CA ASN A 186 -4.40 -10.82 2.15
C ASN A 186 -5.89 -10.98 2.50
N PRO A 187 -6.68 -9.89 2.55
CA PRO A 187 -8.13 -9.98 2.70
C PRO A 187 -8.77 -10.73 1.53
N ALA A 188 -9.65 -11.69 1.86
CA ALA A 188 -10.36 -12.51 0.89
C ALA A 188 -11.42 -11.69 0.11
N ALA A 189 -11.91 -12.23 -1.02
CA ALA A 189 -13.03 -11.64 -1.74
C ALA A 189 -14.33 -11.72 -0.90
N PRO A 190 -15.20 -10.69 -0.88
CA PRO A 190 -16.51 -10.78 -0.28
C PRO A 190 -17.36 -11.90 -0.90
N SER A 191 -18.09 -12.66 -0.09
CA SER A 191 -18.88 -13.82 -0.55
C SER A 191 -20.17 -13.46 -1.30
N SER A 192 -20.62 -12.22 -1.25
CA SER A 192 -21.85 -11.72 -1.87
C SER A 192 -21.63 -10.34 -2.49
N GLY A 193 -22.28 -10.07 -3.62
CA GLY A 193 -22.34 -8.72 -4.19
C GLY A 193 -23.16 -7.73 -3.35
N PRO A 194 -23.11 -6.42 -3.66
CA PRO A 194 -23.96 -5.42 -3.02
C PRO A 194 -25.43 -5.58 -3.45
N THR A 195 -26.37 -5.08 -2.66
CA THR A 195 -27.82 -5.28 -2.87
C THR A 195 -28.58 -3.95 -2.88
N VAL A 196 -29.55 -3.79 -3.78
CA VAL A 196 -30.42 -2.61 -3.81
C VAL A 196 -31.47 -2.70 -2.70
N ALA A 197 -31.66 -1.64 -1.93
CA ALA A 197 -32.71 -1.56 -0.92
C ALA A 197 -34.07 -1.24 -1.57
N GLY A 198 -35.08 -2.08 -1.32
CA GLY A 198 -36.44 -1.89 -1.83
C GLY A 198 -36.70 -2.61 -3.15
N ALA A 199 -36.97 -1.86 -4.22
CA ALA A 199 -37.31 -2.43 -5.53
C ALA A 199 -36.07 -2.98 -6.24
N ALA A 200 -36.16 -4.21 -6.76
CA ALA A 200 -35.06 -4.85 -7.49
C ALA A 200 -34.67 -4.13 -8.79
N ASN A 201 -35.63 -3.45 -9.42
CA ASN A 201 -35.42 -2.61 -10.60
C ASN A 201 -35.81 -1.17 -10.23
N PRO A 202 -34.86 -0.24 -10.06
CA PRO A 202 -35.16 1.12 -9.65
C PRO A 202 -35.63 1.98 -10.80
N THR A 203 -36.44 2.99 -10.49
CA THR A 203 -37.00 3.91 -11.48
C THR A 203 -35.93 4.86 -12.04
N ALA A 204 -35.93 5.07 -13.35
CA ALA A 204 -35.06 6.01 -14.03
C ALA A 204 -35.05 7.40 -13.36
N GLY A 205 -33.86 7.96 -13.15
CA GLY A 205 -33.68 9.27 -12.51
C GLY A 205 -33.89 9.33 -11.00
N THR A 206 -33.90 8.19 -10.29
CA THR A 206 -34.03 8.16 -8.81
C THR A 206 -32.72 7.81 -8.10
N THR A 207 -32.60 8.20 -6.83
CA THR A 207 -31.49 7.78 -5.95
C THR A 207 -31.90 6.54 -5.16
N ILE A 208 -31.10 5.49 -5.23
CA ILE A 208 -31.27 4.26 -4.44
C ILE A 208 -30.28 4.20 -3.28
N THR A 209 -30.65 3.48 -2.23
CA THR A 209 -29.70 2.98 -1.22
C THR A 209 -29.22 1.60 -1.63
N VAL A 210 -27.91 1.37 -1.57
CA VAL A 210 -27.24 0.10 -1.82
C VAL A 210 -26.62 -0.37 -0.50
N ASN A 211 -26.84 -1.63 -0.12
CA ASN A 211 -26.34 -2.26 1.11
C ASN A 211 -25.38 -3.40 0.79
N TRP A 212 -24.34 -3.60 1.60
CA TRP A 212 -23.42 -4.73 1.49
C TRP A 212 -23.20 -5.44 2.84
N ALA A 213 -22.75 -6.68 2.78
CA ALA A 213 -22.39 -7.43 3.98
C ALA A 213 -21.11 -6.84 4.62
N GLY A 214 -21.12 -6.64 5.94
CA GLY A 214 -19.92 -6.24 6.67
C GLY A 214 -18.81 -7.30 6.57
N GLN A 215 -17.56 -6.86 6.44
CA GLN A 215 -16.40 -7.74 6.24
C GLN A 215 -15.43 -7.64 7.43
N SER A 216 -14.59 -8.66 7.61
CA SER A 216 -13.58 -8.74 8.66
C SER A 216 -12.21 -9.02 8.06
N CYS A 217 -11.19 -8.29 8.52
CA CYS A 217 -9.82 -8.44 8.03
C CYS A 217 -9.06 -9.58 8.74
N PRO A 218 -8.11 -10.25 8.06
CA PRO A 218 -7.30 -11.32 8.62
C PRO A 218 -6.18 -10.79 9.55
N ALA A 219 -5.40 -11.68 10.18
CA ALA A 219 -4.18 -11.37 10.93
C ALA A 219 -4.24 -10.20 11.95
N GLY A 220 -5.41 -9.95 12.54
CA GLY A 220 -5.64 -8.83 13.47
C GLY A 220 -5.66 -7.43 12.83
N GLN A 221 -5.68 -7.35 11.50
CA GLN A 221 -5.75 -6.09 10.75
C GLN A 221 -7.05 -5.34 11.06
N THR A 222 -6.98 -4.01 11.06
CA THR A 222 -8.16 -3.15 11.24
C THR A 222 -8.84 -2.87 9.91
N LEU A 223 -10.16 -3.08 9.87
CA LEU A 223 -11.00 -2.59 8.78
C LEU A 223 -10.94 -1.05 8.78
N THR A 224 -10.45 -0.46 7.69
CA THR A 224 -10.33 1.00 7.53
C THR A 224 -11.49 1.59 6.74
N GLY A 225 -12.18 0.81 5.90
CA GLY A 225 -13.36 1.25 5.17
C GLY A 225 -13.83 0.29 4.08
N TYR A 226 -14.78 0.76 3.28
CA TYR A 226 -15.29 0.11 2.07
C TYR A 226 -15.20 1.06 0.87
N SER A 227 -15.08 0.50 -0.32
CA SER A 227 -15.15 1.24 -1.59
C SER A 227 -16.20 0.60 -2.50
N LEU A 228 -17.19 1.37 -2.96
CA LEU A 228 -18.24 0.93 -3.88
C LEU A 228 -17.90 1.39 -5.31
N SER A 229 -17.87 0.44 -6.25
CA SER A 229 -17.70 0.70 -7.67
C SER A 229 -19.02 0.43 -8.40
N VAL A 230 -19.39 1.34 -9.30
CA VAL A 230 -20.61 1.24 -10.12
C VAL A 230 -20.24 1.58 -11.56
N LEU A 231 -20.73 0.77 -12.50
CA LEU A 231 -20.42 0.86 -13.92
C LEU A 231 -21.72 0.80 -14.75
N GLY A 232 -21.85 1.63 -15.77
CA GLY A 232 -23.05 1.74 -16.61
C GLY A 232 -23.93 2.94 -16.22
N ASP A 233 -25.24 2.78 -16.33
CA ASP A 233 -26.24 3.86 -16.21
C ASP A 233 -26.52 4.33 -14.76
N ALA A 234 -25.51 4.35 -13.89
CA ALA A 234 -25.63 4.84 -12.50
C ALA A 234 -24.29 5.34 -11.93
N THR A 235 -24.34 6.25 -10.96
CA THR A 235 -23.15 6.84 -10.32
C THR A 235 -23.27 6.87 -8.79
N VAL A 236 -22.19 6.62 -8.06
CA VAL A 236 -22.21 6.69 -6.59
C VAL A 236 -22.31 8.15 -6.15
N THR A 237 -23.22 8.43 -5.20
CA THR A 237 -23.42 9.78 -4.66
C THR A 237 -22.35 10.08 -3.60
N GLY A 238 -21.21 10.63 -4.02
CA GLY A 238 -20.11 11.03 -3.14
C GLY A 238 -18.75 10.57 -3.65
N SER A 239 -17.83 10.25 -2.74
CA SER A 239 -16.47 9.79 -3.04
C SER A 239 -16.36 8.31 -3.43
N GLY A 240 -17.45 7.54 -3.36
CA GLY A 240 -17.41 6.08 -3.50
C GLY A 240 -16.81 5.34 -2.29
N THR A 241 -16.32 6.06 -1.28
CA THR A 241 -15.62 5.52 -0.11
C THR A 241 -16.41 5.71 1.18
N PHE A 242 -16.39 4.71 2.06
CA PHE A 242 -17.23 4.61 3.25
C PHE A 242 -16.41 4.18 4.46
N GLY A 243 -16.80 4.66 5.66
CA GLY A 243 -16.15 4.27 6.91
C GLY A 243 -16.37 2.80 7.29
N PRO A 244 -15.58 2.26 8.23
CA PRO A 244 -15.60 0.82 8.54
C PRO A 244 -16.91 0.36 9.23
N GLY A 245 -17.65 1.27 9.85
CA GLY A 245 -19.00 1.03 10.38
C GLY A 245 -20.14 1.29 9.38
N THR A 246 -19.83 1.59 8.12
CA THR A 246 -20.83 2.01 7.11
C THR A 246 -20.99 0.92 6.04
N THR A 247 -22.10 0.20 6.11
CA THR A 247 -22.44 -0.92 5.20
C THR A 247 -23.50 -0.54 4.16
N SER A 248 -23.75 0.75 3.96
CA SER A 248 -24.69 1.26 2.96
C SER A 248 -24.25 2.59 2.35
N GLY A 249 -24.68 2.85 1.13
CA GLY A 249 -24.35 4.06 0.36
C GLY A 249 -25.44 4.41 -0.65
N SER A 250 -25.46 5.67 -1.08
CA SER A 250 -26.43 6.17 -2.06
C SER A 250 -25.86 6.14 -3.48
N VAL A 251 -26.67 5.69 -4.44
CA VAL A 251 -26.33 5.65 -5.88
C VAL A 251 -27.43 6.36 -6.66
N ALA A 252 -27.05 7.29 -7.53
CA ALA A 252 -27.96 7.99 -8.43
C ALA A 252 -28.10 7.17 -9.72
N VAL A 253 -29.34 6.78 -10.05
CA VAL A 253 -29.66 6.04 -11.27
C VAL A 253 -29.93 7.04 -12.39
N ALA A 254 -29.31 6.86 -13.56
CA ALA A 254 -29.49 7.76 -14.68
C ALA A 254 -30.94 7.74 -15.20
N ASN A 255 -31.35 8.78 -15.93
CA ASN A 255 -32.67 8.84 -16.55
C ASN A 255 -32.68 8.08 -17.89
N VAL A 256 -32.33 6.79 -17.85
CA VAL A 256 -32.23 5.89 -19.01
C VAL A 256 -33.14 4.67 -18.80
N PRO A 257 -34.45 4.76 -19.13
CA PRO A 257 -35.37 3.62 -19.07
C PRO A 257 -34.86 2.43 -19.90
N GLY A 258 -34.80 1.24 -19.29
CA GLY A 258 -34.24 0.05 -19.94
C GLY A 258 -32.71 0.00 -19.98
N GLY A 259 -32.03 1.03 -19.47
CA GLY A 259 -30.59 1.00 -19.20
C GLY A 259 -30.21 0.00 -18.10
N ALA A 260 -28.91 -0.19 -17.90
CA ALA A 260 -28.39 -1.15 -16.93
C ALA A 260 -27.10 -0.67 -16.27
N PHE A 261 -26.90 -1.10 -15.03
CA PHE A 261 -25.66 -0.87 -14.30
C PHE A 261 -25.25 -2.11 -13.50
N THR A 262 -23.95 -2.23 -13.27
CA THR A 262 -23.36 -3.28 -12.44
C THR A 262 -22.66 -2.65 -11.25
N MET A 263 -22.64 -3.38 -10.12
CA MET A 263 -22.09 -2.91 -8.86
C MET A 263 -21.17 -3.95 -8.24
N THR A 264 -20.03 -3.51 -7.73
CA THR A 264 -19.13 -4.31 -6.87
C THR A 264 -18.66 -3.46 -5.70
N PHE A 265 -18.21 -4.10 -4.61
CA PHE A 265 -17.51 -3.40 -3.54
C PHE A 265 -16.21 -4.12 -3.17
N THR A 266 -15.26 -3.35 -2.65
CA THR A 266 -14.07 -3.85 -1.94
C THR A 266 -14.08 -3.35 -0.50
N TYR A 267 -13.26 -3.97 0.35
CA TYR A 267 -12.99 -3.50 1.69
C TYR A 267 -11.50 -3.30 1.93
N ASN A 268 -11.17 -2.39 2.83
CA ASN A 268 -9.81 -1.92 3.09
C ASN A 268 -9.37 -2.39 4.49
N CYS A 269 -8.18 -2.99 4.58
CA CYS A 269 -7.63 -3.59 5.78
C CYS A 269 -6.25 -3.00 6.05
N GLY A 270 -6.19 -1.95 6.88
CA GLY A 270 -5.00 -1.10 6.97
C GLY A 270 -4.61 -0.55 5.60
N SER A 271 -3.47 -1.01 5.08
CA SER A 271 -2.90 -0.70 3.77
C SER A 271 -3.26 -1.71 2.66
N LEU A 272 -3.89 -2.85 2.99
CA LEU A 272 -4.35 -3.85 2.02
C LEU A 272 -5.78 -3.54 1.53
N VAL A 273 -6.11 -4.03 0.32
CA VAL A 273 -7.46 -3.94 -0.28
C VAL A 273 -7.89 -5.33 -0.71
N SER A 274 -9.16 -5.67 -0.48
CA SER A 274 -9.74 -6.94 -0.92
C SER A 274 -9.86 -7.02 -2.45
N PRO A 275 -9.91 -8.23 -3.02
CA PRO A 275 -10.54 -8.44 -4.33
C PRO A 275 -11.99 -7.90 -4.33
N PRO A 276 -12.56 -7.55 -5.50
CA PRO A 276 -13.94 -7.11 -5.60
C PRO A 276 -14.93 -8.23 -5.24
N SER A 277 -16.08 -7.83 -4.70
CA SER A 277 -17.24 -8.70 -4.55
C SER A 277 -17.72 -9.25 -5.90
N PRO A 278 -18.54 -10.32 -5.89
CA PRO A 278 -19.41 -10.66 -7.02
C PRO A 278 -20.16 -9.43 -7.55
N THR A 279 -20.37 -9.38 -8.87
CA THR A 279 -21.12 -8.32 -9.55
C THR A 279 -22.62 -8.47 -9.34
N THR A 280 -23.27 -7.43 -8.83
CA THR A 280 -24.74 -7.32 -8.87
C THR A 280 -25.16 -6.50 -10.08
N ASN A 281 -25.98 -7.10 -10.94
CA ASN A 281 -26.50 -6.48 -12.16
C ASN A 281 -27.92 -5.96 -11.90
N VAL A 282 -28.22 -4.73 -12.32
CA VAL A 282 -29.52 -4.08 -12.11
C VAL A 282 -29.99 -3.43 -13.41
N THR A 283 -31.27 -3.59 -13.74
CA THR A 283 -31.91 -2.92 -14.89
C THR A 283 -32.83 -1.80 -14.44
N ILE A 284 -32.86 -0.72 -15.22
CA ILE A 284 -33.57 0.52 -14.87
C ILE A 284 -35.02 0.42 -15.34
N ALA A 285 -35.95 0.48 -14.39
CA ALA A 285 -37.38 0.54 -14.67
C ALA A 285 -37.76 1.91 -15.28
N ALA A 286 -38.65 1.90 -16.27
CA ALA A 286 -39.22 3.12 -16.80
C ALA A 286 -39.99 3.87 -15.70
N ALA A 287 -39.93 5.21 -15.74
CA ALA A 287 -40.78 6.05 -14.90
C ALA A 287 -42.24 5.78 -15.25
N THR A 288 -43.01 5.24 -14.29
CA THR A 288 -44.46 5.20 -14.37
C THR A 288 -44.96 6.64 -14.32
N THR A 289 -45.23 7.24 -15.48
CA THR A 289 -46.03 8.47 -15.56
C THR A 289 -47.30 8.24 -14.75
N PRO A 290 -47.63 9.08 -13.76
CA PRO A 290 -48.88 8.93 -13.03
C PRO A 290 -50.01 9.04 -14.05
N GLU A 291 -50.83 7.99 -14.15
CA GLU A 291 -51.95 7.97 -15.09
C GLU A 291 -52.89 9.12 -14.69
N THR A 292 -52.98 10.13 -15.56
CA THR A 292 -53.73 11.35 -15.26
C THR A 292 -55.21 11.00 -15.33
N THR A 293 -55.79 10.61 -14.18
CA THR A 293 -57.22 10.34 -14.02
C THR A 293 -58.01 11.43 -14.76
N PRO A 294 -58.72 11.09 -15.84
CA PRO A 294 -59.37 12.11 -16.67
C PRO A 294 -60.38 12.85 -15.80
N ALA A 295 -60.29 14.18 -15.79
CA ALA A 295 -61.20 15.01 -15.03
C ALA A 295 -62.65 14.67 -15.45
N PRO A 296 -63.59 14.53 -14.50
CA PRO A 296 -64.99 14.28 -14.84
C PRO A 296 -65.48 15.40 -15.76
N PRO A 297 -66.30 15.09 -16.78
CA PRO A 297 -66.79 16.10 -17.70
C PRO A 297 -67.59 17.17 -16.94
N PRO A 298 -67.49 18.45 -17.33
CA PRO A 298 -68.25 19.51 -16.66
C PRO A 298 -69.74 19.24 -16.80
N THR A 299 -70.46 19.24 -15.68
CA THR A 299 -71.92 19.15 -15.66
C THR A 299 -72.50 20.39 -16.35
N GLU A 300 -73.16 20.22 -17.50
CA GLU A 300 -73.95 21.29 -18.12
C GLU A 300 -75.19 21.60 -17.26
N ASP A 301 -75.11 22.66 -16.47
CA ASP A 301 -76.27 23.28 -15.82
C ASP A 301 -77.06 24.05 -16.90
N GLY A 302 -78.08 23.39 -17.48
CA GLY A 302 -78.64 23.79 -18.77
C GLY A 302 -80.05 23.28 -19.08
N ALA A 303 -80.88 22.97 -18.07
CA ALA A 303 -82.26 22.51 -18.27
C ALA A 303 -83.27 23.43 -17.57
N ALA A 304 -83.92 24.31 -18.33
CA ALA A 304 -84.93 25.23 -17.80
C ALA A 304 -86.23 24.51 -17.40
N GLN A 305 -86.69 24.70 -16.16
CA GLN A 305 -87.99 24.22 -15.68
C GLN A 305 -89.01 25.38 -15.66
N PRO A 306 -90.21 25.21 -16.25
CA PRO A 306 -91.20 26.29 -16.36
C PRO A 306 -91.88 26.63 -15.02
N PRO A 307 -92.47 27.84 -14.88
CA PRO A 307 -93.11 28.27 -13.64
C PRO A 307 -94.38 27.46 -13.34
N SER A 308 -94.43 26.84 -12.17
CA SER A 308 -95.63 26.17 -11.65
C SER A 308 -96.74 27.18 -11.38
N ALA A 309 -97.93 26.93 -11.91
CA ALA A 309 -99.12 27.72 -11.61
C ALA A 309 -99.73 27.32 -10.24
N SER A 310 -100.18 28.31 -9.48
CA SER A 310 -100.96 28.09 -8.25
C SER A 310 -102.41 27.70 -8.57
N PRO A 311 -103.00 26.76 -7.82
CA PRO A 311 -104.41 26.79 -7.46
C PRO A 311 -104.60 27.44 -6.07
N SER A 312 -105.76 28.05 -5.84
CA SER A 312 -106.16 28.70 -4.58
C SER A 312 -107.44 28.09 -4.04
N THR A 313 -107.67 28.20 -2.72
CA THR A 313 -108.96 27.99 -2.03
C THR A 313 -109.39 26.50 -1.99
N ASP A 314 -109.88 25.95 -0.89
CA ASP A 314 -110.70 26.51 0.21
C ASP A 314 -110.05 26.36 1.61
#